data_AF-A0A6A6L8L3-F1
#
_entry.id   AF-A0A6A6L8L3-F1
#
_cell.length_a   1.000
_cell.length_b   1.000
_cell.length_c   1.000
_cell.angle_alpha   90.00
_cell.angle_beta   90.00
_cell.angle_gamma   90.00
#
_symmetry.space_group_name_H-M   'P 1'
#
loop_
_entity.id
_entity.type
_entity.pdbx_description
1 polymer ?
#
loop_
_entity_poly.entity_id
_entity_poly.type
_entity_poly.pdbx_seq_one_letter_code
_entity_poly.pdbx_strand_id
1 'polypeptide(L)'
;MRRANDCLSWGKWKRQEAENIKLIQNKQYGRADDEYDFEDGPCRKSRKKVATQQERCLFCFENPNQPKHLVVSIANFTYLMLPQWQPVVPGHCFILPMQHESATRSVDNYVWEEIRNFKKCLVMMFAKQGKDLVFLETVMGLAQQRRHCLIECIPLPQKIAKQAPLYFKKAIEEAEHEWSQHNAKKLIDTSVKGLRGSVPKDFPYFHVEFGLNSGFVHVIENEMQFKSTFGLDVIRGMLRLPEEEVYRRRRHESVGAKKHAVANFARDWEPFDWTKQLD
;
A
#
# COMPACT_ATOMS: atom_id res chain seq x y z
N MET A 1 9.20 38.71 -37.86
CA MET A 1 9.17 37.24 -37.99
C MET A 1 10.30 36.64 -37.16
N ARG A 2 9.99 35.98 -36.05
CA ARG A 2 10.88 34.99 -35.38
C ARG A 2 10.01 33.80 -34.99
N ARG A 3 10.11 32.69 -35.71
CA ARG A 3 9.69 31.36 -35.28
C ARG A 3 10.63 30.36 -35.92
N ALA A 4 11.13 29.45 -35.09
CA ALA A 4 11.67 28.12 -35.38
C ALA A 4 12.93 27.92 -34.55
N ASN A 5 12.79 27.41 -33.31
CA ASN A 5 13.85 26.65 -32.65
C ASN A 5 13.37 25.79 -31.44
N ASP A 6 12.09 25.39 -31.36
CA ASP A 6 11.59 24.55 -30.26
C ASP A 6 11.26 23.09 -30.64
N CYS A 7 11.39 22.69 -31.91
CA CYS A 7 11.09 21.30 -32.32
C CYS A 7 12.25 20.30 -32.12
N LEU A 8 13.49 20.76 -31.87
CA LEU A 8 14.66 19.87 -31.82
C LEU A 8 14.96 19.29 -30.42
N SER A 9 14.40 19.84 -29.34
CA SER A 9 14.63 19.31 -27.98
C SER A 9 13.65 18.18 -27.60
N TRP A 10 12.41 18.24 -28.11
CA TRP A 10 11.38 17.22 -27.87
C TRP A 10 11.70 15.87 -28.53
N GLY A 11 12.34 15.88 -29.70
CA GLY A 11 12.75 14.68 -30.43
C GLY A 11 13.98 13.95 -29.86
N LYS A 12 14.74 14.61 -28.97
CA LYS A 12 15.84 14.01 -28.19
C LYS A 12 15.34 13.37 -26.90
N TRP A 13 14.36 13.99 -26.22
CA TRP A 13 13.72 13.45 -25.01
C TRP A 13 13.03 12.09 -25.25
N LYS A 14 12.24 11.96 -26.35
CA LYS A 14 11.57 10.70 -26.70
C LYS A 14 12.52 9.55 -27.08
N ARG A 15 13.71 9.87 -27.61
CA ARG A 15 14.72 8.87 -28.00
C ARG A 15 15.45 8.31 -26.78
N GLN A 16 15.76 9.17 -25.81
CA GLN A 16 16.40 8.77 -24.56
C GLN A 16 15.46 7.96 -23.64
N GLU A 17 14.16 8.30 -23.60
CA GLU A 17 13.13 7.49 -22.92
C GLU A 17 12.95 6.10 -23.57
N ALA A 18 12.92 6.02 -24.90
CA ALA A 18 12.74 4.75 -25.61
C ALA A 18 13.97 3.83 -25.52
N GLU A 19 15.19 4.38 -25.45
CA GLU A 19 16.41 3.59 -25.25
C GLU A 19 16.54 3.06 -23.82
N ASN A 20 16.15 3.86 -22.80
CA ASN A 20 16.08 3.38 -21.42
C ASN A 20 15.03 2.27 -21.25
N ILE A 21 13.86 2.37 -21.91
CA ILE A 21 12.82 1.33 -21.88
C ILE A 21 13.30 0.01 -22.53
N LYS A 22 14.06 0.07 -23.63
CA LYS A 22 14.62 -1.13 -24.28
C LYS A 22 15.76 -1.78 -23.50
N LEU A 23 16.54 -1.00 -22.76
CA LEU A 23 17.58 -1.51 -21.85
C LEU A 23 16.97 -2.20 -20.61
N ILE A 24 15.79 -1.77 -20.16
CA ILE A 24 15.01 -2.39 -19.09
C ILE A 24 14.46 -3.78 -19.51
N GLN A 25 14.09 -3.96 -20.78
CA GLN A 25 13.53 -5.22 -21.27
C GLN A 25 14.56 -6.34 -21.51
N ASN A 26 15.84 -6.01 -21.72
CA ASN A 26 16.86 -6.99 -22.14
C ASN A 26 17.75 -7.54 -21.01
N LYS A 27 17.62 -7.07 -19.76
CA LYS A 27 18.38 -7.57 -18.61
C LYS A 27 17.46 -8.09 -17.50
N GLN A 28 16.95 -9.30 -17.70
CA GLN A 28 16.72 -10.38 -16.70
C GLN A 28 15.48 -11.21 -17.03
N TYR A 29 15.62 -12.07 -18.03
CA TYR A 29 15.04 -13.41 -17.94
C TYR A 29 15.99 -14.26 -17.08
N GLY A 30 15.57 -14.54 -15.86
CA GLY A 30 16.27 -15.40 -14.90
C GLY A 30 15.33 -15.74 -13.76
N ARG A 31 14.69 -16.91 -13.84
CA ARG A 31 13.81 -17.50 -12.83
C ARG A 31 14.38 -17.44 -11.41
N ALA A 32 13.57 -16.99 -10.46
CA ALA A 32 13.45 -17.52 -9.10
C ALA A 32 12.17 -16.93 -8.47
N ASP A 33 11.06 -17.63 -8.67
CA ASP A 33 9.85 -17.45 -7.85
C ASP A 33 10.14 -18.08 -6.49
N ASP A 34 10.69 -17.30 -5.56
CA ASP A 34 10.90 -17.76 -4.20
C ASP A 34 9.74 -17.29 -3.32
N GLU A 35 8.76 -18.18 -3.27
CA GLU A 35 7.91 -18.54 -2.14
C GLU A 35 8.50 -18.09 -0.78
N TYR A 36 7.64 -17.63 0.13
CA TYR A 36 8.01 -17.24 1.49
C TYR A 36 8.74 -18.38 2.22
N ASP A 37 10.07 -18.39 2.16
CA ASP A 37 10.91 -19.41 2.79
C ASP A 37 10.98 -19.13 4.30
N PHE A 38 10.22 -19.91 5.07
CA PHE A 38 10.39 -20.04 6.51
C PHE A 38 11.67 -20.84 6.73
N GLU A 39 12.78 -20.20 7.10
CA GLU A 39 14.01 -20.94 7.42
C GLU A 39 13.77 -21.91 8.61
N ASP A 40 13.75 -23.20 8.29
CA ASP A 40 13.74 -24.33 9.21
C ASP A 40 15.14 -24.50 9.84
N GLY A 41 15.25 -24.22 11.15
CA GLY A 41 16.33 -24.72 12.00
C GLY A 41 16.12 -26.19 12.40
N PRO A 42 17.17 -26.97 12.74
CA PRO A 42 17.08 -28.42 12.80
C PRO A 42 16.28 -28.97 13.99
N CYS A 43 15.25 -29.74 13.62
CA CYS A 43 14.59 -30.90 14.24
C CYS A 43 14.74 -31.20 15.76
N ARG A 44 13.62 -31.02 16.49
CA ARG A 44 13.09 -32.05 17.40
C ARG A 44 11.66 -32.36 16.98
N LYS A 45 11.37 -33.60 16.60
CA LYS A 45 10.02 -34.07 16.20
C LYS A 45 9.07 -34.09 17.42
N SER A 46 8.67 -32.93 17.91
CA SER A 46 7.38 -32.79 18.57
C SER A 46 6.31 -32.73 17.48
N ARG A 47 5.13 -33.31 17.70
CA ARG A 47 3.95 -33.02 16.87
C ARG A 47 3.72 -31.51 16.94
N LYS A 48 4.27 -30.74 15.99
CA LYS A 48 4.00 -29.31 15.86
C LYS A 48 2.48 -29.20 15.64
N LYS A 49 1.75 -28.68 16.62
CA LYS A 49 0.36 -28.28 16.41
C LYS A 49 0.36 -27.36 15.18
N VAL A 50 -0.50 -27.66 14.20
CA VAL A 50 -0.65 -26.79 13.04
C VAL A 50 -1.17 -25.47 13.55
N ALA A 51 -0.29 -24.46 13.61
CA ALA A 51 -0.66 -23.14 14.11
C ALA A 51 -1.82 -22.60 13.26
N THR A 52 -2.84 -22.03 13.91
CA THR A 52 -4.01 -21.46 13.22
C THR A 52 -3.57 -20.25 12.39
N GLN A 53 -4.40 -19.84 11.43
CA GLN A 53 -4.15 -18.64 10.63
C GLN A 53 -3.93 -17.40 11.49
N GLN A 54 -4.72 -17.23 12.55
CA GLN A 54 -4.59 -16.13 13.51
C GLN A 54 -3.24 -16.18 14.25
N GLU A 55 -2.76 -17.38 14.62
CA GLU A 55 -1.45 -17.54 15.28
C GLU A 55 -0.25 -17.23 14.36
N ARG A 56 -0.41 -17.42 13.04
CA ARG A 56 0.63 -17.11 12.05
C ARG A 56 0.65 -15.63 11.64
N CYS A 57 -0.48 -14.93 11.77
CA CYS A 57 -0.63 -13.56 11.32
C CYS A 57 -0.17 -12.56 12.38
N LEU A 58 0.95 -11.86 12.12
CA LEU A 58 1.51 -10.83 13.01
C LEU A 58 0.67 -9.53 13.10
N PHE A 59 -0.44 -9.46 12.36
CA PHE A 59 -1.38 -8.33 12.36
C PHE A 59 -2.70 -8.65 13.08
N CYS A 60 -3.00 -9.92 13.38
CA CYS A 60 -4.11 -10.22 14.27
C CYS A 60 -3.81 -9.64 15.66
N PHE A 61 -4.75 -8.86 16.20
CA PHE A 61 -4.52 -8.13 17.45
C PHE A 61 -4.35 -9.06 18.66
N GLU A 62 -5.02 -10.21 18.63
CA GLU A 62 -4.91 -11.27 19.64
C GLU A 62 -3.61 -12.08 19.53
N ASN A 63 -2.85 -11.95 18.43
CA ASN A 63 -1.60 -12.69 18.28
C ASN A 63 -0.57 -12.20 19.31
N PRO A 64 -0.03 -13.08 20.19
CA PRO A 64 0.93 -12.67 21.21
C PRO A 64 2.24 -12.13 20.63
N ASN A 65 2.60 -12.51 19.39
CA ASN A 65 3.81 -12.09 18.71
C ASN A 65 3.64 -10.77 17.92
N GLN A 66 2.45 -10.18 17.91
CA GLN A 66 2.19 -8.90 17.25
C GLN A 66 3.08 -7.79 17.86
N PRO A 67 3.75 -6.95 17.05
CA PRO A 67 4.63 -5.90 17.56
C PRO A 67 3.83 -4.71 18.14
N LYS A 68 3.28 -4.89 19.35
CA LYS A 68 2.44 -3.91 20.06
C LYS A 68 3.07 -2.52 20.21
N HIS A 69 4.41 -2.46 20.28
CA HIS A 69 5.14 -1.19 20.38
C HIS A 69 5.03 -0.29 19.13
N LEU A 70 4.45 -0.79 18.04
CA LEU A 70 4.18 -0.03 16.81
C LEU A 70 2.74 0.50 16.74
N VAL A 71 1.86 0.07 17.64
CA VAL A 71 0.47 0.53 17.71
C VAL A 71 0.44 1.96 18.25
N VAL A 72 -0.31 2.82 17.57
CA VAL A 72 -0.47 4.24 17.91
C VAL A 72 -1.80 4.49 18.60
N SER A 73 -2.90 3.99 18.01
CA SER A 73 -4.26 4.21 18.50
C SER A 73 -5.12 2.98 18.22
N ILE A 74 -6.10 2.74 19.08
CA ILE A 74 -6.94 1.54 19.09
C ILE A 74 -8.40 2.00 19.16
N ALA A 75 -9.25 1.50 18.26
CA ALA A 75 -10.70 1.68 18.27
C ALA A 75 -11.38 0.38 18.76
N ASN A 76 -12.68 0.19 18.52
CA ASN A 76 -13.38 -1.02 18.99
C ASN A 76 -13.04 -2.24 18.14
N PHE A 77 -12.87 -2.07 16.83
CA PHE A 77 -12.65 -3.18 15.89
C PHE A 77 -11.43 -2.99 14.98
N THR A 78 -10.81 -1.81 15.03
CA THR A 78 -9.67 -1.44 14.19
C THR A 78 -8.58 -0.76 15.01
N TYR A 79 -7.37 -0.68 14.46
CA TYR A 79 -6.26 0.01 15.11
C TYR A 79 -5.31 0.62 14.07
N LEU A 80 -4.60 1.65 14.51
CA LEU A 80 -3.59 2.39 13.75
C LEU A 80 -2.20 1.96 14.21
N MET A 81 -1.31 1.61 13.29
CA MET A 81 0.08 1.27 13.61
C MET A 81 1.10 1.78 12.59
N LEU A 82 2.36 1.85 12.98
CA LEU A 82 3.46 2.12 12.03
C LEU A 82 4.01 0.84 11.39
N PRO A 83 4.60 0.93 10.18
CA PRO A 83 5.23 -0.20 9.50
C PRO A 83 6.32 -0.89 10.33
N GLN A 84 6.42 -2.22 10.21
CA GLN A 84 7.49 -3.00 10.86
C GLN A 84 8.85 -2.85 10.15
N TRP A 85 8.80 -2.44 8.88
CA TRP A 85 9.95 -2.16 8.01
C TRP A 85 10.12 -0.66 7.84
N GLN A 86 11.22 -0.25 7.20
CA GLN A 86 11.48 1.15 6.89
C GLN A 86 10.29 1.77 6.14
N PRO A 87 9.70 2.86 6.65
CA PRO A 87 8.58 3.52 5.99
C PRO A 87 9.02 4.14 4.66
N VAL A 88 8.11 4.25 3.68
CA VAL A 88 8.40 4.92 2.40
C VAL A 88 8.67 6.41 2.63
N VAL A 89 7.97 7.01 3.59
CA VAL A 89 8.09 8.42 3.99
C VAL A 89 7.78 8.56 5.49
N PRO A 90 8.30 9.59 6.17
CA PRO A 90 7.90 9.91 7.54
C PRO A 90 6.38 10.13 7.65
N GLY A 91 5.75 9.43 8.59
CA GLY A 91 4.30 9.44 8.78
C GLY A 91 3.55 8.32 8.03
N HIS A 92 4.24 7.45 7.30
CA HIS A 92 3.65 6.23 6.75
C HIS A 92 3.08 5.36 7.88
N CYS A 93 1.80 5.02 7.81
CA CYS A 93 1.09 4.23 8.82
C CYS A 93 0.06 3.28 8.18
N PHE A 94 -0.48 2.36 8.98
CA PHE A 94 -1.45 1.35 8.57
C PHE A 94 -2.73 1.45 9.39
N ILE A 95 -3.88 1.34 8.72
CA ILE A 95 -5.16 1.05 9.36
C ILE A 95 -5.46 -0.43 9.14
N LEU A 96 -5.71 -1.16 10.23
CA LEU A 96 -5.99 -2.59 10.20
C LEU A 96 -7.23 -2.93 11.06
N PRO A 97 -8.04 -3.91 10.66
CA PRO A 97 -9.00 -4.55 11.56
C PRO A 97 -8.26 -5.38 12.61
N MET A 98 -8.83 -5.52 13.80
CA MET A 98 -8.30 -6.34 14.87
C MET A 98 -8.35 -7.84 14.54
N GLN A 99 -9.48 -8.26 13.96
CA GLN A 99 -9.72 -9.63 13.52
C GLN A 99 -9.11 -9.88 12.14
N HIS A 100 -8.90 -11.16 11.83
CA HIS A 100 -8.35 -11.56 10.55
C HIS A 100 -9.40 -11.40 9.45
N GLU A 101 -9.24 -10.35 8.66
CA GLU A 101 -10.04 -10.07 7.49
C GLU A 101 -9.10 -9.99 6.30
N SER A 102 -9.50 -10.48 5.13
CA SER A 102 -8.61 -10.43 3.95
C SER A 102 -8.70 -9.12 3.17
N ALA A 103 -9.81 -8.39 3.29
CA ALA A 103 -10.06 -7.18 2.51
C ALA A 103 -11.04 -6.24 3.20
N THR A 104 -10.96 -4.94 2.92
CA THR A 104 -12.00 -3.98 3.34
C THR A 104 -13.36 -4.26 2.69
N ARG A 105 -13.38 -5.07 1.62
CA ARG A 105 -14.61 -5.59 1.03
C ARG A 105 -15.30 -6.66 1.87
N SER A 106 -14.58 -7.45 2.67
CA SER A 106 -15.16 -8.52 3.49
C SER A 106 -15.74 -7.99 4.81
N VAL A 107 -15.14 -6.93 5.37
CA VAL A 107 -15.53 -6.38 6.68
C VAL A 107 -16.98 -5.85 6.71
N ASP A 108 -17.56 -5.81 7.91
CA ASP A 108 -18.90 -5.28 8.15
C ASP A 108 -18.98 -3.74 8.05
N ASN A 109 -20.10 -3.15 8.46
CA ASN A 109 -20.28 -1.69 8.43
C ASN A 109 -19.60 -0.98 9.60
N TYR A 110 -19.52 -1.60 10.78
CA TYR A 110 -18.90 -0.99 11.95
C TYR A 110 -17.38 -0.86 11.75
N VAL A 111 -16.71 -1.94 11.35
CA VAL A 111 -15.29 -1.93 11.01
C VAL A 111 -14.99 -0.91 9.90
N TRP A 112 -15.86 -0.83 8.90
CA TRP A 112 -15.72 0.12 7.80
C TRP A 112 -15.87 1.59 8.23
N GLU A 113 -16.81 1.88 9.13
CA GLU A 113 -16.97 3.22 9.69
C GLU A 113 -15.74 3.65 10.48
N GLU A 114 -15.16 2.77 11.29
CA GLU A 114 -13.91 3.07 12.00
C GLU A 114 -12.73 3.33 11.04
N ILE A 115 -12.59 2.50 10.00
CA ILE A 115 -11.61 2.73 8.92
C ILE A 115 -11.78 4.14 8.33
N ARG A 116 -13.02 4.53 8.02
CA ARG A 116 -13.32 5.86 7.47
C ARG A 116 -12.99 6.98 8.47
N ASN A 117 -13.24 6.79 9.76
CA ASN A 117 -12.93 7.77 10.79
C ASN A 117 -11.43 7.97 10.94
N PHE A 118 -10.64 6.89 10.93
CA PHE A 118 -9.19 6.98 10.87
C PHE A 118 -8.71 7.74 9.63
N LYS A 119 -9.20 7.37 8.44
CA LYS A 119 -8.85 8.08 7.19
C LYS A 119 -9.13 9.59 7.27
N LYS A 120 -10.32 9.98 7.73
CA LYS A 120 -10.70 11.40 7.90
C LYS A 120 -9.75 12.14 8.82
N CYS A 121 -9.47 11.56 9.98
CA CYS A 121 -8.62 12.19 10.99
C CYS A 121 -7.16 12.28 10.53
N LEU A 122 -6.64 11.26 9.84
CA LEU A 122 -5.30 11.29 9.24
C LEU A 122 -5.22 12.37 8.15
N VAL A 123 -6.24 12.52 7.31
CA VAL A 123 -6.30 13.59 6.30
C VAL A 123 -6.23 14.96 6.97
N MET A 124 -7.00 15.19 8.04
CA MET A 124 -6.97 16.45 8.78
C MET A 124 -5.59 16.71 9.42
N MET A 125 -4.96 15.68 10.00
CA MET A 125 -3.63 15.78 10.60
C MET A 125 -2.58 16.19 9.57
N PHE A 126 -2.48 15.46 8.46
CA PHE A 126 -1.46 15.72 7.44
C PHE A 126 -1.73 16.99 6.63
N ALA A 127 -3.00 17.41 6.48
CA ALA A 127 -3.33 18.69 5.88
C ALA A 127 -2.73 19.86 6.66
N LYS A 128 -2.73 19.82 8.01
CA LYS A 128 -2.04 20.84 8.83
C LYS A 128 -0.53 20.85 8.65
N GLN A 129 0.05 19.74 8.17
CA GLN A 129 1.47 19.61 7.84
C GLN A 129 1.79 19.94 6.37
N GLY A 130 0.82 20.44 5.59
CA GLY A 130 1.01 20.73 4.16
C GLY A 130 1.20 19.48 3.29
N LYS A 131 0.64 18.34 3.71
CA LYS A 131 0.68 17.06 3.01
C LYS A 131 -0.73 16.56 2.72
N ASP A 132 -0.88 15.80 1.65
CA ASP A 132 -2.12 15.05 1.34
C ASP A 132 -1.84 13.55 1.46
N LEU A 133 -2.87 12.76 1.73
CA LEU A 133 -2.75 11.31 1.86
C LEU A 133 -3.09 10.58 0.57
N VAL A 134 -2.34 9.52 0.31
CA VAL A 134 -2.71 8.44 -0.59
C VAL A 134 -2.94 7.19 0.24
N PHE A 135 -4.10 6.56 0.09
CA PHE A 135 -4.40 5.29 0.72
C PHE A 135 -4.30 4.16 -0.30
N LEU A 136 -3.63 3.07 0.06
CA LEU A 136 -3.48 1.90 -0.80
C LEU A 136 -4.04 0.67 -0.12
N GLU A 137 -4.66 -0.20 -0.90
CA GLU A 137 -5.04 -1.54 -0.49
C GLU A 137 -4.75 -2.52 -1.64
N THR A 138 -3.96 -3.56 -1.37
CA THR A 138 -3.68 -4.62 -2.34
C THR A 138 -4.21 -5.95 -1.80
N VAL A 139 -5.30 -6.43 -2.39
CA VAL A 139 -6.00 -7.65 -1.99
C VAL A 139 -5.68 -8.78 -2.95
N MET A 140 -5.10 -9.85 -2.42
CA MET A 140 -4.61 -11.02 -3.15
C MET A 140 -4.59 -12.24 -2.22
N GLY A 141 -4.63 -13.45 -2.77
CA GLY A 141 -4.52 -14.72 -2.05
C GLY A 141 -5.78 -15.02 -1.23
N LEU A 142 -6.95 -14.58 -1.71
CA LEU A 142 -8.21 -14.68 -0.98
C LEU A 142 -8.60 -16.13 -0.70
N ALA A 143 -8.27 -17.07 -1.58
CA ALA A 143 -8.57 -18.49 -1.33
C ALA A 143 -7.79 -19.05 -0.12
N GLN A 144 -6.54 -18.60 0.07
CA GLN A 144 -5.68 -19.07 1.17
C GLN A 144 -5.84 -18.21 2.43
N GLN A 145 -6.47 -17.03 2.32
CA GLN A 145 -6.67 -16.08 3.41
C GLN A 145 -5.35 -15.77 4.16
N ARG A 146 -4.19 -15.83 3.51
CA ARG A 146 -2.89 -15.71 4.23
C ARG A 146 -2.52 -14.28 4.62
N ARG A 147 -3.21 -13.29 4.03
CA ARG A 147 -2.87 -11.86 4.16
C ARG A 147 -3.93 -11.16 5.00
N HIS A 148 -3.47 -10.32 5.91
CA HIS A 148 -4.35 -9.46 6.70
C HIS A 148 -4.74 -8.23 5.88
N CYS A 149 -5.98 -7.78 6.04
CA CYS A 149 -6.52 -6.57 5.47
C CYS A 149 -5.72 -5.38 6.00
N LEU A 150 -5.02 -4.69 5.11
CA LEU A 150 -4.09 -3.64 5.50
C LEU A 150 -4.27 -2.47 4.53
N ILE A 151 -4.57 -1.30 5.08
CA ILE A 151 -4.68 -0.05 4.32
C ILE A 151 -3.42 0.77 4.61
N GLU A 152 -2.55 0.89 3.61
CA GLU A 152 -1.34 1.71 3.70
C GLU A 152 -1.73 3.18 3.56
N CYS A 153 -1.29 4.03 4.48
CA CYS A 153 -1.62 5.46 4.55
C CYS A 153 -0.34 6.28 4.37
N ILE A 154 -0.15 6.87 3.19
CA ILE A 154 1.13 7.45 2.78
C ILE A 154 0.99 8.96 2.59
N PRO A 155 1.59 9.79 3.48
CA PRO A 155 1.52 11.23 3.36
C PRO A 155 2.53 11.75 2.32
N LEU A 156 2.03 12.46 1.33
CA LEU A 156 2.83 13.06 0.25
C LEU A 156 2.79 14.59 0.34
N PRO A 157 3.87 15.30 -0.01
CA PRO A 157 3.81 16.74 -0.21
C PRO A 157 2.70 17.09 -1.22
N GLN A 158 1.88 18.10 -0.92
CA GLN A 158 0.73 18.49 -1.76
C GLN A 158 1.05 18.65 -3.25
N LYS A 159 2.24 19.20 -3.58
CA LYS A 159 2.69 19.37 -4.96
C LYS A 159 2.83 18.04 -5.72
N ILE A 160 3.25 16.99 -5.03
CA ILE A 160 3.42 15.63 -5.57
C ILE A 160 2.06 14.91 -5.56
N ALA A 161 1.30 15.03 -4.48
CA ALA A 161 -0.01 14.39 -4.33
C ALA A 161 -1.00 14.79 -5.45
N LYS A 162 -0.99 16.05 -5.90
CA LYS A 162 -1.80 16.53 -7.03
C LYS A 162 -1.56 15.77 -8.34
N GLN A 163 -0.37 15.19 -8.50
CA GLN A 163 0.00 14.41 -9.68
C GLN A 163 -0.29 12.91 -9.51
N ALA A 164 -0.57 12.46 -8.29
CA ALA A 164 -0.79 11.04 -7.98
C ALA A 164 -1.83 10.38 -8.89
N PRO A 165 -3.01 10.99 -9.18
CA PRO A 165 -3.98 10.36 -10.07
C PRO A 165 -3.43 10.06 -11.47
N LEU A 166 -2.62 10.97 -12.02
CA LEU A 166 -2.00 10.77 -13.34
C LEU A 166 -1.00 9.62 -13.33
N TYR A 167 -0.13 9.57 -12.31
CA TYR A 167 0.88 8.52 -12.17
C TYR A 167 0.26 7.15 -11.96
N PHE A 168 -0.72 7.03 -11.06
CA PHE A 168 -1.40 5.76 -10.81
C PHE A 168 -2.22 5.30 -12.01
N LYS A 169 -2.92 6.22 -12.69
CA LYS A 169 -3.65 5.89 -13.91
C LYS A 169 -2.71 5.31 -14.98
N LYS A 170 -1.60 6.00 -15.25
CA LYS A 170 -0.60 5.53 -16.22
C LYS A 170 0.00 4.18 -15.80
N ALA A 171 0.38 4.04 -14.53
CA ALA A 171 0.98 2.80 -14.03
C ALA A 171 0.01 1.62 -14.10
N ILE A 172 -1.28 1.81 -13.84
CA ILE A 172 -2.30 0.75 -13.96
C ILE A 172 -2.52 0.38 -15.44
N GLU A 173 -2.61 1.38 -16.33
CA GLU A 173 -2.77 1.14 -17.77
C GLU A 173 -1.54 0.43 -18.37
N GLU A 174 -0.33 0.76 -17.92
CA GLU A 174 0.90 0.06 -18.29
C GLU A 174 0.91 -1.35 -17.71
N ALA A 175 0.53 -1.51 -16.43
CA ALA A 175 0.35 -2.78 -15.72
C ALA A 175 -0.68 -3.75 -16.37
N GLU A 176 -1.43 -3.29 -17.36
CA GLU A 176 -2.34 -4.13 -18.16
C GLU A 176 -1.74 -4.55 -19.50
N HIS A 177 -0.94 -3.67 -20.14
CA HIS A 177 -0.41 -3.88 -21.49
C HIS A 177 0.58 -5.06 -21.57
N GLU A 178 1.32 -5.37 -20.51
CA GLU A 178 2.19 -6.55 -20.49
C GLU A 178 1.45 -7.85 -20.06
N TRP A 179 0.18 -7.79 -19.64
CA TRP A 179 -0.46 -8.87 -18.87
C TRP A 179 -1.88 -9.29 -19.31
N SER A 180 -2.56 -8.56 -20.22
CA SER A 180 -3.96 -8.83 -20.58
C SER A 180 -4.15 -9.18 -22.06
N GLN A 181 -4.68 -10.37 -22.36
CA GLN A 181 -5.13 -10.77 -23.72
C GLN A 181 -6.50 -10.17 -24.11
N HIS A 182 -7.16 -9.45 -23.21
CA HIS A 182 -8.49 -8.87 -23.40
C HIS A 182 -8.50 -7.35 -23.15
N ASN A 183 -8.82 -6.58 -24.19
CA ASN A 183 -8.84 -5.10 -24.27
C ASN A 183 -9.94 -4.38 -23.45
N ALA A 184 -10.46 -4.97 -22.37
CA ALA A 184 -11.42 -4.28 -21.52
C ALA A 184 -10.67 -3.38 -20.53
N LYS A 185 -10.91 -2.06 -20.57
CA LYS A 185 -10.31 -1.08 -19.64
C LYS A 185 -10.62 -1.46 -18.19
N LYS A 186 -9.65 -1.98 -17.41
CA LYS A 186 -9.90 -2.50 -16.05
C LYS A 186 -9.59 -1.50 -14.93
N LEU A 187 -9.11 -0.31 -15.25
CA LEU A 187 -9.13 0.81 -14.32
C LEU A 187 -10.56 1.33 -14.17
N ILE A 188 -11.09 1.23 -12.95
CA ILE A 188 -12.42 1.71 -12.59
C ILE A 188 -12.27 2.93 -11.66
N ASP A 189 -12.91 4.03 -12.03
CA ASP A 189 -12.98 5.24 -11.21
C ASP A 189 -13.92 5.02 -10.01
N THR A 190 -13.40 5.20 -8.79
CA THR A 190 -14.15 5.01 -7.54
C THR A 190 -14.68 6.31 -6.94
N SER A 191 -14.51 7.47 -7.59
CA SER A 191 -14.97 8.78 -7.08
C SER A 191 -16.49 8.88 -6.88
N VAL A 192 -17.28 8.16 -7.69
CA VAL A 192 -18.75 8.21 -7.62
C VAL A 192 -19.32 7.06 -6.79
N LYS A 193 -18.96 5.81 -7.12
CA LYS A 193 -19.55 4.61 -6.49
C LYS A 193 -18.77 4.11 -5.27
N GLY A 194 -17.56 4.62 -5.05
CA GLY A 194 -16.62 4.07 -4.07
C GLY A 194 -16.17 2.65 -4.40
N LEU A 195 -15.29 2.10 -3.56
CA LEU A 195 -14.79 0.73 -3.72
C LEU A 195 -15.91 -0.33 -3.61
N ARG A 196 -16.76 -0.22 -2.57
CA ARG A 196 -17.83 -1.20 -2.29
C ARG A 196 -18.89 -1.30 -3.40
N GLY A 197 -19.12 -0.23 -4.15
CA GLY A 197 -20.03 -0.20 -5.30
C GLY A 197 -19.37 -0.50 -6.65
N SER A 198 -18.05 -0.66 -6.68
CA SER A 198 -17.27 -0.88 -7.91
C SER A 198 -16.73 -2.30 -8.03
N VAL A 199 -16.41 -2.96 -6.90
CA VAL A 199 -15.89 -4.33 -6.88
C VAL A 199 -16.74 -5.22 -5.97
N PRO A 200 -17.13 -6.43 -6.41
CA PRO A 200 -17.81 -7.40 -5.55
C PRO A 200 -16.94 -7.86 -4.37
N LYS A 201 -17.52 -8.62 -3.44
CA LYS A 201 -16.73 -9.35 -2.44
C LYS A 201 -15.98 -10.50 -3.12
N ASP A 202 -14.89 -10.95 -2.50
CA ASP A 202 -14.13 -12.14 -2.91
C ASP A 202 -13.39 -12.06 -4.26
N PHE A 203 -13.11 -10.85 -4.75
CA PHE A 203 -12.26 -10.60 -5.92
C PHE A 203 -10.91 -9.99 -5.51
N PRO A 204 -9.79 -10.45 -6.07
CA PRO A 204 -8.50 -9.77 -5.94
C PRO A 204 -8.52 -8.39 -6.62
N TYR A 205 -8.00 -7.38 -5.95
CA TYR A 205 -7.95 -6.02 -6.49
C TYR A 205 -6.80 -5.20 -5.90
N PHE A 206 -6.39 -4.18 -6.64
CA PHE A 206 -5.59 -3.08 -6.14
C PHE A 206 -6.45 -1.82 -6.12
N HIS A 207 -6.52 -1.14 -4.98
CA HIS A 207 -7.26 0.10 -4.81
C HIS A 207 -6.32 1.22 -4.33
N VAL A 208 -6.43 2.39 -4.96
CA VAL A 208 -5.78 3.62 -4.54
C VAL A 208 -6.81 4.71 -4.34
N GLU A 209 -6.75 5.42 -3.22
CA GLU A 209 -7.61 6.55 -2.88
C GLU A 209 -6.76 7.80 -2.63
N PHE A 210 -7.17 8.94 -3.19
CA PHE A 210 -6.49 10.23 -3.06
C PHE A 210 -7.30 11.11 -2.11
N GLY A 211 -6.79 11.29 -0.88
CA GLY A 211 -7.59 11.86 0.20
C GLY A 211 -8.82 11.01 0.48
N LEU A 212 -10.03 11.56 0.38
CA LEU A 212 -11.29 10.85 0.64
C LEU A 212 -12.28 10.86 -0.55
N ASN A 213 -11.93 11.56 -1.63
CA ASN A 213 -12.92 12.01 -2.62
C ASN A 213 -12.77 11.36 -3.99
N SER A 214 -11.63 10.73 -4.27
CA SER A 214 -11.36 10.09 -5.55
C SER A 214 -10.42 8.92 -5.40
N GLY A 215 -10.44 8.03 -6.38
CA GLY A 215 -9.61 6.85 -6.38
C GLY A 215 -9.78 6.03 -7.64
N PHE A 216 -8.94 5.01 -7.76
CA PHE A 216 -9.01 4.01 -8.81
C PHE A 216 -8.97 2.64 -8.18
N VAL A 217 -9.71 1.71 -8.77
CA VAL A 217 -9.57 0.29 -8.48
C VAL A 217 -9.24 -0.46 -9.76
N HIS A 218 -8.31 -1.40 -9.67
CA HIS A 218 -7.93 -2.33 -10.71
C HIS A 218 -8.19 -3.75 -10.22
N VAL A 219 -8.97 -4.52 -10.97
CA VAL A 219 -9.24 -5.93 -10.65
C VAL A 219 -8.04 -6.77 -11.11
N ILE A 220 -7.47 -7.54 -10.18
CA ILE A 220 -6.29 -8.36 -10.45
C ILE A 220 -6.75 -9.72 -10.96
N GLU A 221 -6.46 -10.02 -12.23
CA GLU A 221 -6.79 -11.31 -12.85
C GLU A 221 -5.72 -12.38 -12.61
N ASN A 222 -4.45 -12.01 -12.75
CA ASN A 222 -3.32 -12.91 -12.56
C ASN A 222 -2.48 -12.50 -11.35
N GLU A 223 -2.79 -13.12 -10.22
CA GLU A 223 -2.11 -12.85 -8.95
C GLU A 223 -0.65 -13.28 -8.90
N MET A 224 -0.19 -14.16 -9.80
CA MET A 224 1.21 -14.57 -9.86
C MET A 224 2.10 -13.50 -10.50
N GLN A 225 1.53 -12.67 -11.38
CA GLN A 225 2.29 -11.66 -12.12
C GLN A 225 2.15 -10.26 -11.50
N PHE A 226 1.07 -10.00 -10.76
CA PHE A 226 0.86 -8.73 -10.11
C PHE A 226 1.70 -8.57 -8.84
N LYS A 227 2.52 -7.52 -8.77
CA LYS A 227 3.36 -7.25 -7.61
C LYS A 227 2.53 -6.72 -6.44
N SER A 228 2.64 -7.35 -5.28
CA SER A 228 1.97 -6.87 -4.05
C SER A 228 2.41 -5.46 -3.63
N THR A 229 3.62 -5.05 -4.03
CA THR A 229 4.20 -3.73 -3.76
C THR A 229 3.85 -2.67 -4.80
N PHE A 230 3.04 -2.99 -5.82
CA PHE A 230 2.76 -2.12 -6.97
C PHE A 230 2.50 -0.65 -6.57
N GLY A 231 1.57 -0.42 -5.65
CA GLY A 231 1.24 0.95 -5.25
C GLY A 231 2.38 1.69 -4.54
N LEU A 232 3.20 0.98 -3.75
CA LEU A 232 4.39 1.55 -3.13
C LEU A 232 5.45 1.89 -4.19
N ASP A 233 5.59 1.06 -5.21
CA ASP A 233 6.57 1.27 -6.29
C ASP A 233 6.21 2.50 -7.14
N VAL A 234 4.91 2.72 -7.42
CA VAL A 234 4.42 3.95 -8.04
C VAL A 234 4.78 5.17 -7.19
N ILE A 235 4.55 5.12 -5.88
CA ILE A 235 4.86 6.24 -4.97
C ILE A 235 6.37 6.50 -4.89
N ARG A 236 7.20 5.46 -4.81
CA ARG A 236 8.66 5.58 -4.83
C ARG A 236 9.14 6.27 -6.11
N GLY A 237 8.55 5.90 -7.25
CA GLY A 237 8.81 6.54 -8.55
C GLY A 237 8.39 8.03 -8.56
N MET A 238 7.22 8.35 -8.00
CA MET A 238 6.75 9.74 -7.86
C MET A 238 7.68 10.59 -6.99
N LEU A 239 8.20 10.01 -5.91
CA LEU A 239 9.12 10.66 -4.97
C LEU A 239 10.58 10.71 -5.48
N ARG A 240 10.88 10.01 -6.59
CA ARG A 240 12.24 9.85 -7.14
C ARG A 240 13.23 9.31 -6.10
N LEU A 241 12.78 8.36 -5.29
CA LEU A 241 13.65 7.70 -4.32
C LEU A 241 14.72 6.89 -5.05
N PRO A 242 15.97 6.82 -4.54
CA PRO A 242 17.04 6.07 -5.18
C PRO A 242 16.65 4.61 -5.42
N GLU A 243 17.03 4.02 -6.57
CA GLU A 243 16.72 2.62 -6.90
C GLU A 243 17.17 1.64 -5.80
N GLU A 244 18.27 1.97 -5.11
CA GLU A 244 18.74 1.19 -3.97
C GLU A 244 17.74 1.10 -2.81
N GLU A 245 16.88 2.09 -2.62
CA GLU A 245 15.79 2.07 -1.64
C GLU A 245 14.55 1.34 -2.17
N VAL A 246 14.43 1.20 -3.49
CA VAL A 246 13.34 0.51 -4.18
C VAL A 246 13.57 -1.01 -4.18
N TYR A 247 14.81 -1.46 -4.42
CA TYR A 247 15.15 -2.88 -4.59
C TYR A 247 15.81 -3.54 -3.38
N ARG A 248 16.26 -2.77 -2.37
CA ARG A 248 16.75 -3.38 -1.13
C ARG A 248 15.58 -3.99 -0.37
N ARG A 249 15.72 -5.26 0.01
CA ARG A 249 14.83 -5.96 0.96
C ARG A 249 14.48 -5.02 2.13
N ARG A 250 13.21 -5.03 2.53
CA ARG A 250 12.64 -4.27 3.65
C ARG A 250 13.67 -4.07 4.76
N ARG A 251 14.29 -2.88 4.83
CA ARG A 251 15.28 -2.59 5.87
C ARG A 251 14.56 -2.54 7.21
N HIS A 252 15.07 -3.28 8.18
CA HIS A 252 14.57 -3.23 9.54
C HIS A 252 15.27 -2.09 10.27
N GLU A 253 14.49 -1.12 10.73
CA GLU A 253 14.98 -0.13 11.69
C GLU A 253 15.14 -0.76 13.07
N SER A 254 16.04 -0.17 13.88
CA SER A 254 16.23 -0.58 15.27
C SER A 254 14.94 -0.37 16.07
N VAL A 255 14.74 -1.17 17.12
CA VAL A 255 13.57 -1.04 18.00
C VAL A 255 13.50 0.36 18.63
N GLY A 256 14.66 0.96 18.96
CA GLY A 256 14.74 2.33 19.49
C GLY A 256 14.26 3.37 18.48
N ALA A 257 14.69 3.30 17.23
CA ALA A 257 14.25 4.21 16.17
C ALA A 257 12.74 4.11 15.93
N LYS A 258 12.20 2.87 15.92
CA LYS A 258 10.76 2.62 15.79
C LYS A 258 9.95 3.21 16.94
N LYS A 259 10.36 2.98 18.19
CA LYS A 259 9.70 3.57 19.37
C LYS A 259 9.71 5.10 19.33
N HIS A 260 10.82 5.69 18.86
CA HIS A 260 10.90 7.13 18.69
C HIS A 260 9.96 7.64 17.59
N ALA A 261 9.88 6.95 16.45
CA ALA A 261 8.95 7.27 15.37
C ALA A 261 7.48 7.19 15.83
N VAL A 262 7.12 6.15 16.60
CA VAL A 262 5.79 6.00 17.20
C VAL A 262 5.49 7.14 18.17
N ALA A 263 6.42 7.49 19.06
CA ALA A 263 6.22 8.58 20.01
C ALA A 263 6.04 9.94 19.32
N ASN A 264 6.79 10.20 18.23
CA ASN A 264 6.63 11.42 17.45
C ASN A 264 5.28 11.43 16.71
N PHE A 265 4.91 10.32 16.08
CA PHE A 265 3.63 10.19 15.40
C PHE A 265 2.46 10.36 16.38
N ALA A 266 2.52 9.73 17.57
CA ALA A 266 1.49 9.84 18.59
C ALA A 266 1.29 11.30 19.05
N ARG A 267 2.37 12.08 19.17
CA ARG A 267 2.29 13.51 19.51
C ARG A 267 1.58 14.32 18.44
N ASP A 268 1.86 14.05 17.16
CA ASP A 268 1.20 14.72 16.04
C ASP A 268 -0.27 14.27 15.91
N TRP A 269 -0.55 13.01 16.21
CA TRP A 269 -1.86 12.38 16.15
C TRP A 269 -2.79 12.78 17.29
N GLU A 270 -2.23 13.09 18.47
CA GLU A 270 -2.93 13.41 19.72
C GLU A 270 -4.19 14.30 19.52
N PRO A 271 -4.14 15.43 18.78
CA PRO A 271 -5.29 16.34 18.64
C PRO A 271 -6.36 15.84 17.65
N PHE A 272 -6.07 14.80 16.88
CA PHE A 272 -6.94 14.21 15.86
C PHE A 272 -7.42 12.81 16.23
N ASP A 273 -6.95 12.29 17.37
CA ASP A 273 -7.24 10.93 17.81
C ASP A 273 -8.69 10.79 18.28
N TRP A 274 -9.55 10.42 17.35
CA TRP A 274 -10.99 10.25 17.59
C TRP A 274 -11.30 9.09 18.54
N THR A 275 -10.40 8.13 18.71
CA THR A 275 -10.65 6.93 19.53
C THR A 275 -10.69 7.26 21.03
N LYS A 276 -10.17 8.41 21.46
CA LYS A 276 -10.31 8.89 22.84
C LYS A 276 -11.73 9.25 23.24
N GLN A 277 -12.62 9.31 22.26
CA GLN A 277 -14.06 9.51 22.46
C GLN A 277 -14.82 8.18 22.52
N LEU A 278 -14.11 7.05 22.38
CA LEU A 278 -14.67 5.72 22.59
C LEU A 278 -14.50 5.38 24.07
N ASP A 279 -15.63 5.19 24.75
CA ASP A 279 -15.71 4.80 26.16
C ASP A 279 -15.29 3.35 26.40
#